data_AF-A0A1G0YKA1-F1
#
_entry.id   AF-A0A1G0YKA1-F1
#
_cell.length_a   1.000
_cell.length_b   1.000
_cell.length_c   1.000
_cell.angle_alpha   90.00
_cell.angle_beta   90.00
_cell.angle_gamma   90.00
#
_symmetry.space_group_name_H-M   'P 1'
#
loop_
_entity.id
_entity.type
_entity.pdbx_description
1 polymer ?
#
loop_
_entity_poly.entity_id
_entity_poly.type
_entity_poly.pdbx_seq_one_letter_code
_entity_poly.pdbx_strand_id
1 'polypeptide(L)'
;MKADAKTKAEILKTLKELWKAYGRKDVEAAMSFYAPDPDVIGLGSGADEVYVGSKQLRKGLVRDFAQADGVKVKLSGVRISAAGSVAWMSAKCTFAAQVGDEKVSMAGLMTAVLEKRRGKWLFMQSQFAMPYTGQTTGQSFPGA
;
A
#
# COMPACT_ATOMS: atom_id res chain seq x y z
N MET A 1 10.40 6.54 -16.66
CA MET A 1 9.70 6.21 -17.93
C MET A 1 8.50 5.30 -17.64
N LYS A 2 7.50 5.22 -18.53
CA LYS A 2 6.37 4.27 -18.37
C LYS A 2 6.93 2.84 -18.40
N ALA A 3 6.45 1.98 -17.52
CA ALA A 3 6.90 0.59 -17.48
C ALA A 3 6.47 -0.15 -18.77
N ASP A 4 7.31 -1.07 -19.24
CA ASP A 4 6.95 -2.00 -20.30
C ASP A 4 5.79 -2.94 -19.85
N ALA A 5 5.21 -3.66 -20.81
CA ALA A 5 4.05 -4.51 -20.56
C ALA A 5 4.33 -5.66 -19.56
N LYS A 6 5.54 -6.24 -19.59
CA LYS A 6 5.94 -7.33 -18.71
C LYS A 6 6.09 -6.84 -17.28
N THR A 7 6.87 -5.78 -17.08
CA THR A 7 7.07 -5.13 -15.78
C THR A 7 5.74 -4.69 -15.19
N LYS A 8 4.87 -4.05 -15.99
CA LYS A 8 3.53 -3.65 -15.55
C LYS A 8 2.71 -4.87 -15.07
N ALA A 9 2.71 -5.97 -15.82
CA ALA A 9 1.97 -7.18 -15.45
C ALA A 9 2.50 -7.82 -14.16
N GLU A 10 3.82 -7.89 -13.99
CA GLU A 10 4.46 -8.42 -12.79
C GLU A 10 4.13 -7.58 -11.54
N ILE A 11 4.14 -6.24 -11.65
CA ILE A 11 3.76 -5.34 -10.55
C ILE A 11 2.27 -5.49 -10.19
N LEU A 12 1.39 -5.54 -11.19
CA LEU A 12 -0.05 -5.76 -10.95
C LEU A 12 -0.32 -7.11 -10.29
N LYS A 13 0.42 -8.16 -10.67
CA LYS A 13 0.35 -9.47 -10.03
C LYS A 13 0.80 -9.39 -8.57
N THR A 14 1.94 -8.75 -8.31
CA THR A 14 2.49 -8.55 -6.95
C THR A 14 1.48 -7.83 -6.04
N LEU A 15 0.90 -6.73 -6.52
CA LEU A 15 -0.15 -5.99 -5.80
C LEU A 15 -1.37 -6.88 -5.51
N LYS A 16 -1.85 -7.63 -6.50
CA LYS A 16 -3.00 -8.53 -6.34
C LYS A 16 -2.73 -9.61 -5.29
N GLU A 17 -1.52 -10.18 -5.27
CA GLU A 17 -1.15 -11.24 -4.33
C GLU A 17 -0.95 -10.69 -2.91
N LEU A 18 -0.34 -9.51 -2.76
CA LEU A 18 -0.27 -8.79 -1.49
C LEU A 18 -1.68 -8.55 -0.93
N TRP A 19 -2.61 -8.00 -1.71
CA TRP A 19 -3.96 -7.72 -1.21
C TRP A 19 -4.77 -8.98 -0.88
N LYS A 20 -4.49 -10.09 -1.56
CA LYS A 20 -5.02 -11.39 -1.17
C LYS A 20 -4.47 -11.87 0.18
N ALA A 21 -3.18 -11.69 0.43
CA ALA A 21 -2.58 -12.02 1.73
C ALA A 21 -3.15 -11.13 2.84
N TYR A 22 -3.23 -9.82 2.57
CA TYR A 22 -3.81 -8.83 3.47
C TYR A 22 -5.27 -9.17 3.83
N GLY A 23 -6.11 -9.46 2.83
CA GLY A 23 -7.50 -9.85 3.07
C GLY A 23 -7.70 -11.17 3.82
N ARG A 24 -6.68 -12.05 3.84
CA ARG A 24 -6.65 -13.27 4.67
C ARG A 24 -6.04 -13.06 6.06
N LYS A 25 -5.64 -11.83 6.41
CA LYS A 25 -4.90 -11.51 7.63
C LYS A 25 -3.59 -12.30 7.79
N ASP A 26 -2.97 -12.65 6.67
CA ASP A 26 -1.77 -13.48 6.63
C ASP A 26 -0.52 -12.60 6.72
N VAL A 27 -0.06 -12.35 7.96
CA VAL A 27 1.07 -11.45 8.24
C VAL A 27 2.34 -11.93 7.54
N GLU A 28 2.64 -13.23 7.57
CA GLU A 28 3.85 -13.77 6.95
C GLU A 28 3.80 -13.63 5.43
N ALA A 29 2.68 -13.98 4.81
CA ALA A 29 2.54 -13.81 3.37
C ALA A 29 2.59 -12.34 2.96
N ALA A 30 1.95 -11.43 3.72
CA ALA A 30 2.02 -10.00 3.45
C ALA A 30 3.45 -9.46 3.60
N MET A 31 4.15 -9.82 4.67
CA MET A 31 5.55 -9.44 4.89
C MET A 31 6.49 -9.98 3.83
N SER A 32 6.19 -11.13 3.20
CA SER A 32 7.02 -11.70 2.12
C SER A 32 7.09 -10.85 0.85
N PHE A 33 6.17 -9.89 0.69
CA PHE A 33 6.20 -8.92 -0.41
C PHE A 33 7.06 -7.70 -0.08
N TYR A 34 7.44 -7.47 1.17
CA TYR A 34 8.32 -6.37 1.55
C TYR A 34 9.78 -6.82 1.53
N ALA A 35 10.67 -5.90 1.21
CA ALA A 35 12.09 -6.17 1.31
C ALA A 35 12.51 -6.27 2.79
N PRO A 36 13.48 -7.13 3.13
CA PRO A 36 13.91 -7.35 4.52
C PRO A 36 14.90 -6.29 5.03
N ASP A 37 15.14 -5.22 4.26
CA ASP A 37 16.13 -4.20 4.58
C ASP A 37 15.70 -3.33 5.76
N PRO A 38 16.65 -2.73 6.49
CA PRO A 38 16.33 -1.86 7.63
C PRO A 38 15.62 -0.56 7.24
N ASP A 39 15.73 -0.13 5.98
CA ASP A 39 15.21 1.14 5.45
C ASP A 39 13.88 1.02 4.68
N VAL A 40 13.33 -0.20 4.55
CA VAL A 40 11.98 -0.39 4.00
C VAL A 40 10.98 0.42 4.84
N ILE A 41 10.04 1.10 4.18
CA ILE A 41 9.11 1.99 4.87
C ILE A 41 7.65 1.81 4.44
N GLY A 42 6.77 1.75 5.42
CA GLY A 42 5.32 1.83 5.23
C GLY A 42 4.79 3.10 5.88
N LEU A 43 3.97 3.84 5.14
CA LEU A 43 3.32 5.06 5.59
C LEU A 43 1.80 4.88 5.50
N GLY A 44 1.12 4.93 6.63
CA GLY A 44 -0.34 4.95 6.67
C GLY A 44 -0.89 6.37 6.70
N SER A 45 -2.19 6.48 6.95
CA SER A 45 -2.92 7.75 7.04
C SER A 45 -3.01 8.29 8.47
N GLY A 46 -2.82 7.45 9.49
CA GLY A 46 -2.76 7.87 10.88
C GLY A 46 -1.45 8.58 11.23
N ALA A 47 -1.49 9.49 12.20
CA ALA A 47 -0.34 10.28 12.61
C ALA A 47 0.82 9.43 13.19
N ASP A 48 0.51 8.24 13.69
CA ASP A 48 1.46 7.27 14.23
C ASP A 48 1.85 6.17 13.22
N GLU A 49 1.36 6.25 11.98
CA GLU A 49 1.56 5.22 10.95
C GLU A 49 2.81 5.43 10.13
N VAL A 50 3.95 5.49 10.81
CA VAL A 50 5.28 5.49 10.20
C VAL A 50 6.01 4.24 10.63
N TYR A 51 6.22 3.31 9.69
CA TYR A 51 6.78 2.00 9.96
C TYR A 51 8.10 1.80 9.20
N VAL A 52 9.22 1.92 9.89
CA VAL A 52 10.56 1.73 9.35
C VAL A 52 11.12 0.35 9.70
N GLY A 53 11.57 -0.38 8.70
CA GLY A 53 12.09 -1.73 8.83
C GLY A 53 11.01 -2.80 9.01
N SER A 54 11.38 -4.06 8.78
CA SER A 54 10.43 -5.19 8.81
C SER A 54 9.72 -5.37 10.15
N LYS A 55 10.37 -5.03 11.28
CA LYS A 55 9.78 -5.16 12.62
C LYS A 55 8.61 -4.21 12.82
N GLN A 56 8.72 -2.95 12.38
CA GLN A 56 7.65 -1.98 12.55
C GLN A 56 6.52 -2.23 11.55
N LEU A 57 6.85 -2.56 10.29
CA LEU A 57 5.85 -2.97 9.29
C LEU A 57 4.99 -4.14 9.77
N ARG A 58 5.62 -5.17 10.32
CA ARG A 58 4.93 -6.32 10.91
C ARG A 58 3.98 -5.89 12.02
N LYS A 59 4.40 -4.98 12.91
CA LYS A 59 3.53 -4.46 13.98
C LYS A 59 2.31 -3.74 13.41
N GLY A 60 2.49 -2.92 12.37
CA GLY A 60 1.39 -2.27 11.66
C GLY A 60 0.40 -3.28 11.09
N LEU A 61 0.88 -4.29 10.36
CA LEU A 61 0.01 -5.35 9.81
C LEU A 61 -0.76 -6.13 10.90
N VAL A 62 -0.08 -6.48 11.99
CA VAL A 62 -0.74 -7.15 13.13
C VAL A 62 -1.82 -6.26 13.74
N ARG A 63 -1.56 -4.96 13.87
CA ARG A 63 -2.54 -3.99 14.35
C ARG A 63 -3.75 -3.90 13.43
N ASP A 64 -3.54 -3.73 12.13
CA ASP A 64 -4.60 -3.65 11.14
C ASP A 64 -5.49 -4.90 11.17
N PHE A 65 -4.86 -6.07 11.19
CA PHE A 65 -5.55 -7.36 11.16
C PHE A 65 -6.26 -7.69 12.47
N ALA A 66 -5.86 -7.10 13.59
CA ALA A 66 -6.57 -7.22 14.86
C ALA A 66 -7.86 -6.38 14.89
N GLN A 67 -7.94 -5.31 14.08
CA GLN A 67 -9.04 -4.33 14.15
C GLN A 67 -10.05 -4.46 13.01
N ALA A 68 -9.67 -5.06 11.88
CA ALA A 68 -10.49 -5.07 10.67
C ALA A 68 -10.64 -6.48 10.08
N ASP A 69 -11.85 -6.93 9.81
CA ASP A 69 -12.19 -8.18 9.13
C ASP A 69 -12.61 -7.98 7.67
N GLY A 70 -12.44 -9.03 6.87
CA GLY A 70 -12.95 -9.07 5.50
C GLY A 70 -12.40 -7.98 4.58
N VAL A 71 -11.15 -7.51 4.81
CA VAL A 71 -10.58 -6.39 4.07
C VAL A 71 -10.52 -6.69 2.58
N LYS A 72 -11.14 -5.81 1.78
CA LYS A 72 -11.14 -5.82 0.33
C LYS A 72 -10.54 -4.53 -0.20
N VAL A 73 -9.52 -4.66 -1.02
CA VAL A 73 -8.82 -3.53 -1.63
C VAL A 73 -9.12 -3.46 -3.12
N LYS A 74 -9.54 -2.29 -3.59
CA LYS A 74 -9.74 -2.00 -5.02
C LYS A 74 -8.83 -0.86 -5.45
N LEU A 75 -8.07 -1.10 -6.51
CA LEU A 75 -7.23 -0.09 -7.14
C LEU A 75 -7.86 0.39 -8.44
N SER A 76 -7.79 1.69 -8.70
CA SER A 76 -8.24 2.29 -9.96
C SER A 76 -7.28 3.39 -10.42
N GLY A 77 -7.27 3.69 -11.71
CA GLY A 77 -6.35 4.69 -12.27
C GLY A 77 -4.87 4.36 -12.07
N VAL A 78 -4.53 3.06 -12.02
CA VAL A 78 -3.17 2.58 -11.74
C VAL A 78 -2.20 3.06 -12.81
N ARG A 79 -1.19 3.82 -12.38
CA ARG A 79 -0.04 4.23 -13.20
C ARG A 79 1.19 3.53 -12.67
N ILE A 80 1.99 2.97 -13.58
CA ILE A 80 3.23 2.25 -13.24
C ILE A 80 4.34 2.75 -14.17
N SER A 81 5.46 3.09 -13.55
CA SER A 81 6.70 3.50 -14.18
C SER A 81 7.84 2.64 -13.67
N ALA A 82 8.90 2.53 -14.45
CA ALA A 82 10.07 1.72 -14.08
C ALA A 82 11.35 2.29 -14.68
N ALA A 83 12.47 1.93 -14.07
CA ALA A 83 13.84 2.15 -14.52
C ALA A 83 14.73 1.03 -13.95
N GLY A 84 15.31 0.20 -14.84
CA GLY A 84 16.14 -0.94 -14.43
C GLY A 84 15.37 -1.92 -13.54
N SER A 85 15.91 -2.20 -12.35
CA SER A 85 15.30 -3.07 -11.33
C SER A 85 14.28 -2.37 -10.44
N VAL A 86 13.98 -1.09 -10.67
CA VAL A 86 13.07 -0.31 -9.81
C VAL A 86 11.79 0.04 -10.56
N ALA A 87 10.65 -0.09 -9.89
CA ALA A 87 9.35 0.35 -10.36
C ALA A 87 8.65 1.19 -9.29
N TRP A 88 7.82 2.14 -9.73
CA TRP A 88 6.96 2.90 -8.84
C TRP A 88 5.56 3.02 -9.40
N MET A 89 4.59 3.11 -8.51
CA MET A 89 3.18 3.17 -8.87
C MET A 89 2.42 4.23 -8.11
N SER A 90 1.34 4.70 -8.71
CA SER A 90 0.31 5.52 -8.07
C SER A 90 -1.08 5.02 -8.46
N ALA A 91 -2.01 4.97 -7.53
CA ALA A 91 -3.40 4.57 -7.79
C ALA A 91 -4.36 5.26 -6.82
N LYS A 92 -5.62 5.40 -7.24
CA LYS A 92 -6.72 5.57 -6.29
C LYS A 92 -6.98 4.21 -5.65
N CYS A 93 -7.19 4.19 -4.34
CA CYS A 93 -7.36 2.99 -3.55
C CYS A 93 -8.63 3.09 -2.71
N THR A 94 -9.43 2.03 -2.70
CA THR A 94 -10.59 1.90 -1.81
C THR A 94 -10.39 0.66 -0.95
N PHE A 95 -10.36 0.87 0.36
CA PHE A 95 -10.41 -0.19 1.38
C PHE A 95 -11.84 -0.32 1.86
N ALA A 96 -12.38 -1.53 1.81
CA ALA A 96 -13.63 -1.88 2.48
C ALA A 96 -13.33 -2.95 3.52
N ALA A 97 -13.79 -2.76 4.74
CA ALA A 97 -13.57 -3.68 5.84
C ALA A 97 -14.75 -3.67 6.81
N GLN A 98 -14.81 -4.69 7.65
CA GLN A 98 -15.65 -4.75 8.83
C GLN A 98 -14.79 -4.37 10.05
N VAL A 99 -15.16 -3.34 10.80
CA VAL A 99 -14.45 -2.89 12.01
C VAL A 99 -15.44 -2.94 13.16
N GLY A 100 -15.27 -3.91 14.07
CA GLY A 100 -16.33 -4.24 15.03
C GLY A 100 -17.63 -4.61 14.30
N ASP A 101 -18.74 -3.96 14.67
CA ASP A 101 -20.05 -4.16 14.04
C ASP A 101 -20.30 -3.25 12.82
N GLU A 102 -19.37 -2.36 12.47
CA GLU A 102 -19.53 -1.40 11.38
C GLU A 102 -18.82 -1.81 10.08
N LYS A 103 -19.49 -1.57 8.95
CA LYS A 103 -18.86 -1.63 7.63
C LYS A 103 -18.23 -0.29 7.30
N VAL A 104 -16.91 -0.27 7.21
CA VAL A 104 -16.13 0.91 6.90
C VAL A 104 -15.64 0.86 5.45
N SER A 105 -15.71 2.00 4.76
CA SER A 105 -15.13 2.17 3.42
C SER A 105 -14.27 3.44 3.40
N MET A 106 -12.97 3.26 3.18
CA MET A 106 -11.98 4.35 3.10
C MET A 106 -11.51 4.51 1.66
N ALA A 107 -11.62 5.73 1.13
CA ALA A 107 -11.07 6.09 -0.16
C ALA A 107 -9.80 6.92 0.02
N GLY A 108 -8.77 6.60 -0.75
CA GLY A 108 -7.49 7.29 -0.66
C GLY A 108 -6.64 7.15 -1.91
N LEU A 109 -5.40 7.57 -1.76
CA LEU A 109 -4.34 7.43 -2.75
C LEU A 109 -3.31 6.45 -2.23
N MET A 110 -2.78 5.63 -3.13
CA MET A 110 -1.68 4.74 -2.82
C MET A 110 -0.51 5.06 -3.74
N THR A 111 0.68 5.14 -3.16
CA THR A 111 1.95 5.10 -3.89
C THR A 111 2.80 3.96 -3.36
N ALA A 112 3.66 3.41 -4.22
CA ALA A 112 4.63 2.40 -3.80
C ALA A 112 5.87 2.44 -4.69
N VAL A 113 7.01 2.07 -4.11
CA VAL A 113 8.26 1.78 -4.81
C VAL A 113 8.60 0.31 -4.58
N LEU A 114 8.90 -0.38 -5.67
CA LEU A 114 9.26 -1.79 -5.67
C LEU A 114 10.62 -1.99 -6.34
N GLU A 115 11.41 -2.89 -5.79
CA GLU A 115 12.70 -3.32 -6.36
C GLU A 115 12.64 -4.80 -6.75
N LYS A 116 13.17 -5.14 -7.92
CA LYS A 116 13.30 -6.50 -8.40
C LYS A 116 14.60 -7.13 -7.90
N ARG A 117 14.48 -8.09 -6.98
CA ARG A 117 15.61 -8.88 -6.46
C ARG A 117 15.42 -10.35 -6.77
N ARG A 118 16.41 -10.97 -7.42
CA ARG A 118 16.40 -12.42 -7.77
C ARG A 118 15.07 -12.85 -8.42
N GLY A 119 14.55 -12.02 -9.32
CA GLY A 119 13.31 -12.27 -10.07
C GLY A 119 12.00 -11.93 -9.35
N LYS A 120 12.04 -11.49 -8.08
CA LYS A 120 10.85 -11.09 -7.31
C LYS A 120 10.81 -9.59 -7.11
N TRP A 121 9.62 -9.00 -7.24
CA TRP A 121 9.38 -7.60 -6.89
C TRP A 121 9.06 -7.50 -5.40
N LEU A 122 9.80 -6.64 -4.69
CA LEU A 122 9.66 -6.41 -3.27
C LEU A 122 9.37 -4.93 -3.02
N PHE A 123 8.42 -4.63 -2.14
CA PHE A 123 8.14 -3.27 -1.71
C PHE A 123 9.31 -2.74 -0.89
N MET A 124 9.87 -1.62 -1.34
CA MET A 124 10.81 -0.78 -0.60
C MET A 124 10.08 0.35 0.13
N GLN A 125 9.01 0.85 -0.48
CA GLN A 125 8.15 1.87 0.10
C GLN A 125 6.69 1.56 -0.22
N SER A 126 5.81 1.72 0.75
CA SER A 126 4.36 1.80 0.54
C SER A 126 3.81 3.01 1.27
N GLN A 127 2.87 3.71 0.65
CA GLN A 127 2.14 4.80 1.28
C GLN A 127 0.66 4.73 0.92
N PHE A 128 -0.19 4.85 1.93
CA PHE A 128 -1.61 5.11 1.77
C PHE A 128 -1.95 6.44 2.43
N ALA A 129 -2.62 7.31 1.70
CA ALA A 129 -3.03 8.61 2.20
C ALA A 129 -4.53 8.81 1.94
N MET A 130 -5.24 9.30 2.96
CA MET A 130 -6.62 9.75 2.81
C MET A 130 -6.64 11.25 2.50
N PRO A 131 -7.57 11.74 1.68
CA PRO A 131 -7.75 13.18 1.50
C PRO A 131 -8.06 13.86 2.83
N TYR A 132 -7.47 15.02 3.06
CA TYR A 132 -7.83 15.85 4.20
C TYR A 132 -9.19 16.50 3.94
N THR A 133 -10.21 16.15 4.74
CA THR A 133 -11.60 16.55 4.48
C THR A 133 -11.90 18.01 4.80
N GLY A 134 -11.04 18.70 5.56
CA GLY A 134 -11.16 20.12 5.86
C GLY A 134 -10.54 21.06 4.81
N GLN A 135 -10.08 20.54 3.66
CA GLN A 135 -9.51 21.36 2.59
C GLN A 135 -10.58 21.74 1.58
N THR A 136 -10.74 23.04 1.35
CA THR A 136 -11.61 23.58 0.30
C THR A 136 -11.09 23.18 -1.08
N THR A 137 -11.98 22.71 -1.96
CA THR A 137 -11.63 22.36 -3.34
C THR A 137 -10.92 23.52 -4.05
N GLY A 138 -9.77 23.24 -4.66
CA GLY A 138 -8.94 24.25 -5.34
C GLY A 138 -7.92 24.94 -4.44
N GLN A 139 -8.00 24.78 -3.11
CA GLN A 139 -7.00 25.30 -2.19
C GLN A 139 -5.87 24.30 -1.97
N SER A 140 -4.65 24.82 -1.90
CA SER A 140 -3.44 24.00 -1.64
C SER A 140 -3.17 23.79 -0.15
N PHE A 141 -3.66 24.69 0.71
CA PHE A 141 -3.46 24.65 2.16
C PHE A 141 -4.79 24.47 2.89
N PRO A 142 -4.87 23.56 3.87
CA PRO A 142 -6.01 23.46 4.77
C PRO A 142 -6.32 24.79 5.49
N GLY A 143 -7.59 25.18 5.53
CA GLY A 143 -8.04 26.38 6.26
C GLY A 143 -7.73 27.73 5.61
N ALA A 144 -7.18 27.73 4.39
CA ALA A 144 -7.06 28.91 3.54
C ALA A 144 -8.33 29.16 2.71
#